data_AF-A0A7J9Y0K5-F1
#
_entry.id   AF-A0A7J9Y0K5-F1
#
_cell.length_a   1.000
_cell.length_b   1.000
_cell.length_c   1.000
_cell.angle_alpha   90.00
_cell.angle_beta   90.00
_cell.angle_gamma   90.00
#
_symmetry.space_group_name_H-M   'P 1'
#
loop_
_entity.id
_entity.type
_entity.pdbx_description
1 polymer ?
#
loop_
_entity_poly.entity_id
_entity_poly.type
_entity_poly.pdbx_seq_one_letter_code
_entity_poly.pdbx_strand_id
1 'polypeptide(L)'
;MAWIRRVRTASGATAVQVAEYADGRRRIVAHVGSAHTEAELGLLLGRARVLLEDAQRAELDLGVEPTPGRVDLIAAAEELSLFDDPVRLGPGVGQGAAPRVVATCSRVLFDALAGVFTDLGFDVLGDTTFRDLVIARIVEPTSILDTGRVLADLGQQPASEKTMR
;
A
#
# COMPACT_ATOMS: atom_id res chain seq x y z
N MET A 1 -10.68 11.95 -11.58
CA MET A 1 -10.26 11.44 -12.91
C MET A 1 -8.74 11.58 -13.03
N ALA A 2 -8.05 10.48 -13.33
CA ALA A 2 -6.59 10.46 -13.48
C ALA A 2 -6.16 10.59 -14.95
N TRP A 3 -5.00 11.18 -15.20
CA TRP A 3 -4.40 11.32 -16.53
C TRP A 3 -2.87 11.31 -16.47
N ILE A 4 -2.24 11.01 -17.60
CA ILE A 4 -0.78 11.03 -17.75
C ILE A 4 -0.33 12.43 -18.15
N ARG A 5 0.68 12.97 -17.47
CA ARG A 5 1.32 14.24 -17.82
C ARG A 5 2.82 14.06 -18.01
N ARG A 6 3.39 14.91 -18.87
CA ARG A 6 4.83 15.01 -19.15
C ARG A 6 5.34 16.36 -18.70
N VAL A 7 6.46 16.38 -17.97
CA VAL A 7 7.04 17.62 -17.43
C VAL A 7 8.55 17.63 -17.69
N ARG A 8 9.09 18.76 -18.16
CA ARG A 8 10.54 18.94 -18.32
C ARG A 8 11.17 19.20 -16.95
N THR A 9 12.18 18.42 -16.59
CA THR A 9 12.91 18.58 -15.33
C THR A 9 14.07 19.56 -15.50
N ALA A 10 14.60 20.07 -14.38
CA ALA A 10 15.77 20.94 -14.37
C ALA A 10 17.02 20.27 -14.97
N SER A 11 17.11 18.94 -14.91
CA SER A 11 18.19 18.14 -15.51
C SER A 11 18.06 17.91 -17.02
N GLY A 12 17.01 18.44 -17.67
CA GLY A 12 16.76 18.26 -19.10
C GLY A 12 16.09 16.93 -19.48
N ALA A 13 15.68 16.12 -18.50
CA ALA A 13 14.89 14.92 -18.71
C ALA A 13 13.40 15.25 -18.86
N THR A 14 12.63 14.29 -19.39
CA THR A 14 11.16 14.36 -19.44
C THR A 14 10.58 13.41 -18.41
N ALA A 15 10.04 13.95 -17.31
CA ALA A 15 9.35 13.18 -16.29
C ALA A 15 7.94 12.79 -16.75
N VAL A 16 7.57 11.53 -16.58
CA VAL A 16 6.22 11.00 -16.80
C VAL A 16 5.55 10.76 -15.45
N GLN A 17 4.35 11.32 -15.29
CA GLN A 17 3.60 11.29 -14.04
C GLN A 17 2.15 10.97 -14.30
N VAL A 18 1.50 10.31 -13.34
CA VAL A 18 0.05 10.17 -13.28
C VAL A 18 -0.48 11.19 -12.28
N ALA A 19 -1.36 12.06 -12.74
CA ALA A 19 -2.01 13.08 -11.93
C ALA A 19 -3.52 12.82 -11.88
N GLU A 20 -4.17 13.26 -10.82
CA GLU A 20 -5.61 13.17 -10.67
C GLU A 20 -6.20 14.51 -10.24
N TYR A 21 -7.50 14.66 -10.52
CA TYR A 21 -8.31 15.73 -9.98
C TYR A 21 -9.16 15.14 -8.84
N ALA A 22 -8.90 15.61 -7.62
CA ALA A 22 -9.59 15.24 -6.39
C ALA A 22 -9.89 16.51 -5.59
N ASP A 23 -11.12 16.65 -5.10
CA ASP A 23 -11.55 17.79 -4.26
C ASP A 23 -11.26 19.19 -4.87
N GLY A 24 -11.43 19.33 -6.19
CA GLY A 24 -11.16 20.60 -6.88
C GLY A 24 -9.67 20.93 -7.04
N ARG A 25 -8.77 20.02 -6.65
CA ARG A 25 -7.31 20.21 -6.68
C ARG A 25 -6.64 19.14 -7.52
N ARG A 26 -5.54 19.52 -8.18
CA ARG A 26 -4.69 18.59 -8.92
C ARG A 26 -3.69 17.95 -7.97
N ARG A 27 -3.71 16.63 -7.85
CA ARG A 27 -2.74 15.82 -7.08
C ARG A 27 -1.90 14.96 -8.01
N ILE A 28 -0.63 14.73 -7.67
CA ILE A 28 0.23 13.75 -8.35
C ILE A 28 0.07 12.42 -7.61
N VAL A 29 -0.40 11.39 -8.30
CA VAL A 29 -0.68 10.07 -7.72
C VAL A 29 0.54 9.17 -7.81
N ALA A 30 1.22 9.18 -8.96
CA ALA A 30 2.40 8.37 -9.18
C ALA A 30 3.44 9.12 -10.04
N HIS A 31 4.70 8.95 -9.68
CA HIS A 31 5.83 9.33 -10.52
C HIS A 31 6.36 8.08 -11.21
N VAL A 32 6.22 8.01 -12.54
CA VAL A 32 6.54 6.79 -13.31
C VAL A 32 8.03 6.73 -13.64
N GLY A 33 8.67 7.89 -13.87
CA GLY A 33 10.11 7.99 -14.12
C GLY A 33 10.48 9.23 -14.94
N SER A 34 11.78 9.43 -15.19
CA SER A 34 12.32 10.48 -16.07
C SER A 34 13.05 9.86 -17.26
N ALA A 35 12.66 10.25 -18.47
CA ALA A 35 13.29 9.81 -19.72
C ALA A 35 14.34 10.82 -20.20
N HIS A 36 15.52 10.31 -20.56
CA HIS A 36 16.59 11.05 -21.21
C HIS A 36 16.62 10.80 -22.73
N THR A 37 15.91 9.77 -23.21
CA THR A 37 15.77 9.43 -24.63
C THR A 37 14.31 9.24 -25.03
N GLU A 38 14.01 9.34 -26.33
CA GLU A 38 12.65 9.09 -26.85
C GLU A 38 12.22 7.62 -26.65
N ALA A 39 13.16 6.67 -26.69
CA ALA A 39 12.88 5.27 -26.44
C ALA A 39 12.44 5.03 -24.99
N GLU A 40 13.17 5.61 -24.02
CA GLU A 40 12.79 5.57 -22.60
C GLU A 40 11.43 6.25 -22.38
N LEU A 41 11.16 7.37 -23.06
CA LEU A 41 9.88 8.06 -22.95
C LEU A 41 8.73 7.15 -23.42
N GLY A 42 8.92 6.43 -24.53
CA GLY A 42 7.95 5.45 -25.02
C GLY A 42 7.63 4.36 -24.00
N LEU A 43 8.66 3.79 -23.37
CA LEU A 43 8.50 2.75 -22.33
C LEU A 43 7.76 3.30 -21.10
N LEU A 44 8.13 4.48 -20.62
CA LEU A 44 7.48 5.11 -19.47
C LEU A 44 6.02 5.47 -19.76
N LEU A 45 5.70 5.90 -20.98
CA LEU A 45 4.32 6.15 -21.40
C LEU A 45 3.49 4.86 -21.49
N GLY A 46 4.10 3.75 -21.92
CA GLY A 46 3.47 2.43 -21.91
C GLY A 46 3.13 1.99 -20.48
N ARG A 47 4.11 2.05 -19.56
CA ARG A 47 3.90 1.73 -18.14
C ARG A 47 2.84 2.63 -17.49
N ALA A 48 2.87 3.93 -17.80
CA ALA A 48 1.90 4.89 -17.26
C ALA A 48 0.45 4.60 -17.70
N ARG A 49 0.25 4.00 -18.89
CA ARG A 49 -1.08 3.60 -19.38
C ARG A 49 -1.62 2.39 -18.63
N VAL A 50 -0.80 1.36 -18.44
CA VAL A 50 -1.17 0.19 -17.64
C VAL A 50 -1.60 0.62 -16.23
N LEU A 51 -0.82 1.50 -15.59
CA LEU A 51 -1.17 2.03 -14.26
C LEU A 51 -2.49 2.81 -14.25
N LEU A 52 -2.81 3.52 -15.34
CA LEU A 52 -4.07 4.26 -15.46
C LEU A 52 -5.26 3.30 -15.64
N GLU A 53 -5.09 2.26 -16.43
CA GLU A 53 -6.10 1.23 -16.68
C GLU A 53 -6.38 0.42 -15.40
N ASP A 54 -5.35 0.03 -14.67
CA ASP A 54 -5.51 -0.69 -13.40
C ASP A 54 -6.21 0.17 -12.33
N ALA A 55 -5.87 1.46 -12.27
CA ALA A 55 -6.57 2.40 -11.39
C ALA A 55 -8.06 2.58 -11.76
N GLN A 56 -8.41 2.46 -13.04
CA GLN A 56 -9.80 2.47 -13.51
C GLN A 56 -10.51 1.13 -13.30
N ARG A 57 -9.77 0.01 -13.33
CA ARG A 57 -10.29 -1.36 -13.14
C ARG A 57 -10.53 -1.71 -11.66
N ALA A 58 -10.14 -0.86 -10.71
CA ALA A 58 -10.35 -1.09 -9.27
C ALA A 58 -11.84 -1.25 -8.86
N GLU A 59 -12.79 -1.09 -9.77
CA GLU A 59 -14.16 -1.58 -9.66
C GLU A 59 -14.22 -3.09 -10.03
N LEU A 60 -13.75 -3.95 -9.12
CA LEU A 60 -13.96 -5.39 -9.25
C LEU A 60 -15.32 -5.75 -8.65
N ASP A 61 -16.36 -5.83 -9.48
CA ASP A 61 -17.70 -6.26 -9.06
C ASP A 61 -17.70 -7.77 -8.80
N LEU A 62 -17.45 -8.14 -7.54
CA LEU A 62 -17.41 -9.53 -7.09
C LEU A 62 -18.79 -10.13 -6.81
N GLY A 63 -19.89 -9.39 -7.02
CA GLY A 63 -21.24 -9.83 -6.64
C GLY A 63 -21.40 -10.07 -5.12
N VAL A 64 -20.44 -9.59 -4.32
CA VAL A 64 -20.48 -9.61 -2.86
C VAL A 64 -20.85 -8.19 -2.44
N GLU A 65 -22.09 -7.99 -1.99
CA GLU A 65 -22.47 -6.80 -1.24
C GLU A 65 -21.67 -6.83 0.08
N PRO A 66 -20.66 -5.96 0.27
CA PRO A 66 -19.90 -5.93 1.50
C PRO A 66 -20.83 -5.39 2.59
N THR A 67 -21.50 -6.28 3.30
CA THR A 67 -22.27 -5.92 4.49
C THR A 67 -21.24 -5.70 5.60
N PRO A 68 -20.97 -4.45 6.03
CA PRO A 68 -20.03 -4.23 7.11
C PRO A 68 -20.58 -4.89 8.37
N GLY A 69 -19.92 -5.94 8.84
CA GLY A 69 -20.21 -6.55 10.13
C GLY A 69 -19.91 -5.52 11.22
N ARG A 70 -20.94 -4.83 11.71
CA ARG A 70 -20.82 -3.96 12.87
C ARG A 70 -20.78 -4.85 14.11
N VAL A 71 -19.59 -5.15 14.58
CA VAL A 71 -19.41 -5.74 15.91
C VAL A 71 -19.40 -4.57 16.88
N ASP A 72 -20.36 -4.53 17.80
CA ASP A 72 -20.29 -3.60 18.92
C ASP A 72 -18.99 -3.92 19.68
N LEU A 73 -18.10 -2.93 19.75
CA LEU A 73 -16.90 -3.05 20.56
C LEU A 73 -17.38 -3.32 21.98
N ILE A 74 -16.97 -4.45 22.56
CA ILE A 74 -17.23 -4.75 23.97
C ILE A 74 -16.71 -3.54 24.73
N ALA A 75 -17.61 -2.86 25.45
CA ALA A 75 -17.26 -1.71 26.27
C ALA A 75 -16.06 -2.11 27.14
N ALA A 76 -15.03 -1.27 27.17
CA ALA A 76 -13.88 -1.50 28.04
C ALA A 76 -14.41 -1.81 29.44
N ALA A 77 -13.97 -2.94 30.00
CA ALA A 77 -14.46 -3.45 31.28
C ALA A 77 -14.48 -2.29 32.29
N GLU A 78 -15.69 -1.83 32.61
CA GLU A 78 -15.87 -0.79 33.60
C GLU A 78 -15.37 -1.35 34.93
N GLU A 79 -14.46 -0.62 35.58
CA GLU A 79 -14.11 -0.88 36.96
C GLU A 79 -15.42 -0.95 37.76
N LEU A 80 -15.74 -2.14 38.27
CA LEU A 80 -16.97 -2.42 39.00
C LEU A 80 -17.09 -1.51 40.22
N SER A 81 -17.79 -0.38 40.09
CA SER A 81 -18.30 0.37 41.24
C SER A 81 -19.55 -0.34 41.74
N LEU A 82 -19.51 -0.81 42.98
CA LEU A 82 -20.54 -1.65 43.60
C LEU A 82 -21.82 -0.87 43.95
N PHE A 83 -21.78 0.47 43.94
CA PHE A 83 -22.93 1.34 44.24
C PHE A 83 -22.81 2.69 43.53
N ASP A 84 -23.31 2.79 42.31
CA ASP A 84 -23.79 4.07 41.75
C ASP A 84 -24.75 3.79 40.59
N ASP A 85 -25.79 4.62 40.46
CA ASP A 85 -26.85 4.47 39.47
C ASP A 85 -26.26 4.36 38.05
N PRO A 86 -26.67 3.38 37.23
CA PRO A 86 -26.10 3.21 35.90
C PRO A 86 -26.49 4.43 35.06
N VAL A 87 -25.53 5.32 34.84
CA VAL A 87 -25.60 6.31 33.76
C VAL A 87 -25.71 5.50 32.47
N ARG A 88 -26.93 5.37 31.95
CA ARG A 88 -27.14 4.83 30.62
C ARG A 88 -26.57 5.83 29.62
N LEU A 89 -25.29 5.66 29.30
CA LEU A 89 -24.75 6.11 28.02
C LEU A 89 -25.58 5.39 26.96
N GLY A 90 -26.59 6.08 26.44
CA GLY A 90 -27.37 5.61 25.30
C GLY A 90 -26.41 5.18 24.19
N PRO A 91 -26.77 4.19 23.36
CA PRO A 91 -25.89 3.67 22.34
C PRO A 91 -25.33 4.86 21.56
N GLY A 92 -24.02 5.10 21.75
CA GLY A 92 -23.29 6.09 21.01
C GLY A 92 -23.29 5.59 19.59
N VAL A 93 -24.33 5.94 18.83
CA VAL A 93 -24.39 5.73 17.39
C VAL A 93 -23.35 6.68 16.83
N GLY A 94 -22.09 6.24 16.88
CA GLY A 94 -21.03 6.81 16.07
C GLY A 94 -21.53 6.68 14.64
N GLN A 95 -22.02 7.78 14.10
CA GLN A 95 -22.19 8.00 12.66
C GLN A 95 -20.79 8.11 12.06
N GLY A 96 -20.02 7.03 12.13
CA GLY A 96 -18.80 6.88 11.37
C GLY A 96 -19.18 6.49 9.96
N ALA A 97 -18.54 7.09 8.96
CA ALA A 97 -18.63 6.62 7.58
C ALA A 97 -18.30 5.12 7.52
N ALA A 98 -18.96 4.39 6.62
CA ALA A 98 -18.70 2.97 6.43
C ALA A 98 -17.19 2.72 6.26
N PRO A 99 -16.63 1.66 6.88
CA PRO A 99 -15.20 1.38 6.77
C PRO A 99 -14.84 1.21 5.29
N ARG A 100 -13.80 1.93 4.86
CA ARG A 100 -13.29 1.88 3.49
C ARG A 100 -11.94 1.16 3.49
N VAL A 101 -11.77 0.23 2.56
CA VAL A 101 -10.47 -0.40 2.30
C VAL A 101 -9.52 0.67 1.75
N VAL A 102 -8.40 0.91 2.46
CA VAL A 102 -7.39 1.91 2.09
C VAL A 102 -6.26 1.29 1.25
N ALA A 103 -5.97 0.00 1.46
CA ALA A 103 -4.97 -0.76 0.73
C ALA A 103 -5.24 -2.27 0.83
N THR A 104 -4.64 -3.04 -0.06
CA THR A 104 -4.64 -4.51 -0.07
C THR A 104 -3.19 -5.00 -0.05
N CYS A 105 -2.92 -6.14 0.59
CA CYS A 105 -1.59 -6.74 0.60
C CYS A 105 -1.66 -8.27 0.63
N SER A 106 -0.59 -8.96 0.22
CA SER A 106 -0.46 -10.42 0.21
C SER A 106 0.41 -10.91 1.37
N ARG A 107 -0.13 -10.85 2.59
CA ARG A 107 0.61 -11.24 3.80
C ARG A 107 0.91 -12.73 3.88
N VAL A 108 -0.01 -13.57 3.38
CA VAL A 108 0.17 -15.03 3.34
C VAL A 108 1.40 -15.42 2.50
N LEU A 109 1.64 -14.73 1.38
CA LEU A 109 2.82 -14.96 0.56
C LEU A 109 4.11 -14.61 1.31
N PHE A 110 4.11 -13.48 2.01
CA PHE A 110 5.25 -13.09 2.84
C PHE A 110 5.53 -14.12 3.93
N ASP A 111 4.50 -14.50 4.69
CA ASP A 111 4.64 -15.44 5.81
C ASP A 111 5.13 -16.81 5.32
N ALA A 112 4.65 -17.29 4.17
CA ALA A 112 5.12 -18.53 3.56
C ALA A 112 6.60 -18.47 3.17
N LEU A 113 7.05 -17.39 2.52
CA LEU A 113 8.45 -17.22 2.13
C LEU A 113 9.37 -17.00 3.34
N ALA A 114 8.89 -16.27 4.36
CA ALA A 114 9.59 -16.09 5.62
C ALA A 114 9.72 -17.42 6.38
N GLY A 115 8.68 -18.25 6.37
CA GLY A 115 8.72 -19.61 6.92
C GLY A 115 9.80 -20.45 6.23
N VAL A 116 9.82 -20.48 4.90
CA VAL A 116 10.86 -21.19 4.13
C VAL A 116 12.26 -20.64 4.44
N PHE A 117 12.42 -19.32 4.56
CA PHE A 117 13.71 -18.71 4.92
C PHE A 117 14.21 -19.21 6.28
N THR A 118 13.32 -19.32 7.27
CA THR A 118 13.62 -19.89 8.60
C THR A 118 13.87 -21.40 8.54
N ASP A 119 13.06 -22.15 7.79
CA ASP A 119 13.22 -23.61 7.67
C ASP A 119 14.55 -24.01 7.01
N LEU A 120 15.08 -23.14 6.14
CA LEU A 120 16.42 -23.27 5.56
C LEU A 120 17.55 -22.86 6.53
N GLY A 121 17.21 -22.31 7.70
CA GLY A 121 18.15 -21.88 8.72
C GLY A 121 18.84 -20.54 8.43
N PHE A 122 18.30 -19.72 7.52
CA PHE A 122 18.88 -18.41 7.20
C PHE A 122 18.56 -17.34 8.27
N ASP A 123 17.66 -17.64 9.20
CA ASP A 123 17.36 -16.81 10.36
C ASP A 123 18.56 -16.65 11.31
N VAL A 124 19.55 -17.55 11.24
CA VAL A 124 20.84 -17.45 11.96
C VAL A 124 21.56 -16.13 11.70
N LEU A 125 21.31 -15.46 10.57
CA LEU A 125 21.88 -14.16 10.23
C LEU A 125 21.37 -13.04 11.13
N GLY A 126 20.20 -13.20 11.76
CA GLY A 126 19.64 -12.22 12.71
C GLY A 126 19.25 -10.87 12.11
N ASP A 127 19.28 -10.71 10.78
CA ASP A 127 18.96 -9.48 10.08
C ASP A 127 17.60 -9.60 9.35
N THR A 128 16.58 -8.97 9.92
CA THR A 128 15.23 -8.94 9.35
C THR A 128 15.18 -8.12 8.06
N THR A 129 15.99 -7.07 7.93
CA THR A 129 16.03 -6.26 6.71
C THR A 129 16.58 -7.09 5.56
N PHE A 130 17.64 -7.86 5.82
CA PHE A 130 18.20 -8.78 4.83
C PHE A 130 17.18 -9.83 4.38
N ARG A 131 16.48 -10.48 5.32
CA ARG A 131 15.40 -11.43 4.99
C ARG A 131 14.34 -10.78 4.11
N ASP A 132 13.87 -9.60 4.49
CA ASP A 132 12.80 -8.90 3.77
C ASP A 132 13.27 -8.50 2.36
N LEU A 133 14.53 -8.08 2.19
CA LEU A 133 15.13 -7.83 0.87
C LEU A 133 15.21 -9.09 0.00
N VAL A 134 15.59 -10.24 0.59
CA VAL A 134 15.62 -11.53 -0.12
C VAL A 134 14.21 -11.91 -0.58
N ILE A 135 13.23 -11.85 0.32
CA ILE A 135 11.82 -12.16 0.01
C ILE A 135 11.31 -11.24 -1.11
N ALA A 136 11.54 -9.93 -0.99
CA ALA A 136 11.12 -8.98 -2.01
C ALA A 136 11.73 -9.31 -3.38
N ARG A 137 13.00 -9.73 -3.45
CA ARG A 137 13.66 -10.11 -4.71
C ARG A 137 13.18 -11.41 -5.31
N ILE A 138 12.72 -12.35 -4.48
CA ILE A 138 12.08 -13.58 -4.95
C ILE A 138 10.74 -13.26 -5.61
N VAL A 139 9.95 -12.35 -5.00
CA VAL A 139 8.63 -11.94 -5.49
C VAL A 139 8.75 -11.07 -6.75
N GLU A 140 9.60 -10.04 -6.71
CA GLU A 140 9.86 -9.17 -7.84
C GLU A 140 11.32 -8.69 -7.83
N PRO A 141 12.15 -9.04 -8.84
CA PRO A 141 13.56 -8.68 -8.88
C PRO A 141 13.77 -7.21 -9.30
N THR A 142 13.40 -6.26 -8.43
CA THR A 142 13.45 -4.80 -8.68
C THR A 142 14.74 -4.17 -8.16
N SER A 143 14.91 -2.84 -8.19
CA SER A 143 16.08 -2.18 -7.55
C SER A 143 15.86 -2.01 -6.05
N ILE A 144 16.92 -1.71 -5.27
CA ILE A 144 16.78 -1.38 -3.84
C ILE A 144 15.81 -0.19 -3.64
N LEU A 145 15.83 0.78 -4.56
CA LEU A 145 14.93 1.95 -4.54
C LEU A 145 13.45 1.57 -4.68
N ASP A 146 13.13 0.51 -5.41
CA ASP A 146 11.75 0.07 -5.67
C ASP A 146 11.31 -1.07 -4.73
N THR A 147 12.21 -1.59 -3.89
CA THR A 147 11.92 -2.71 -2.98
C THR A 147 10.87 -2.34 -1.92
N GLY A 148 10.82 -1.06 -1.51
CA GLY A 148 9.83 -0.58 -0.56
C GLY A 148 8.38 -0.78 -1.03
N ARG A 149 8.11 -0.66 -2.34
CA ARG A 149 6.79 -0.95 -2.92
C ARG A 149 6.45 -2.43 -2.76
N VAL A 150 7.36 -3.32 -3.15
CA VAL A 150 7.15 -4.77 -3.09
C VAL A 150 6.87 -5.21 -1.66
N LEU A 151 7.61 -4.68 -0.69
CA LEU A 151 7.39 -4.97 0.73
C LEU A 151 6.02 -4.47 1.22
N ALA A 152 5.58 -3.28 0.78
CA ALA A 152 4.25 -2.77 1.10
C ALA A 152 3.13 -3.65 0.50
N ASP A 153 3.30 -4.11 -0.74
CA ASP A 153 2.37 -5.04 -1.41
C ASP A 153 2.31 -6.40 -0.70
N LEU A 154 3.39 -6.79 0.01
CA LEU A 154 3.49 -7.97 0.87
C LEU A 154 3.02 -7.73 2.33
N GLY A 155 2.57 -6.51 2.64
CA GLY A 155 2.04 -6.16 3.95
C GLY A 155 3.10 -5.88 5.01
N GLN A 156 4.35 -5.64 4.59
CA GLN A 156 5.46 -5.24 5.44
C GLN A 156 5.70 -3.73 5.38
N GLN A 157 6.19 -3.18 6.50
CA GLN A 157 6.71 -1.82 6.50
C GLN A 157 8.19 -1.87 6.10
N PRO A 158 8.57 -1.28 4.96
CA PRO A 158 9.97 -1.32 4.53
C PRO A 158 10.84 -0.50 5.47
N ALA A 159 12.05 -0.99 5.70
CA ALA A 159 13.10 -0.20 6.32
C ALA A 159 13.43 1.03 5.46
N SER A 160 14.11 2.02 6.05
CA SER A 160 14.61 3.16 5.30
C SER A 160 15.53 2.70 4.16
N GLU A 161 15.52 3.40 3.03
CA GLU A 161 16.44 3.14 1.92
C GLU A 161 17.91 3.10 2.37
N LYS A 162 18.29 3.96 3.33
CA LYS A 162 19.64 3.98 3.90
C LYS A 162 19.99 2.70 4.68
N THR A 163 19.00 2.04 5.25
CA THR A 163 19.17 0.79 6.02
C THR A 163 19.21 -0.41 5.09
N MET A 164 18.53 -0.33 3.93
CA MET A 164 18.50 -1.39 2.92
C MET A 164 19.72 -1.42 1.99
N ARG A 165 20.63 -0.44 2.11
CA ARG A 165 21.82 -0.27 1.26
C ARG A 165 23.09 -0.60 2.02
#